data_AF-A0ABD4W9P4-F1
#
_entry.id   AF-A0ABD4W9P4-F1
#
_cell.length_a   1.000
_cell.length_b   1.000
_cell.length_c   1.000
_cell.angle_alpha   90.00
_cell.angle_beta   90.00
_cell.angle_gamma   90.00
#
_symmetry.space_group_name_H-M   'P 1'
#
loop_
_entity.id
_entity.type
_entity.pdbx_description
1 polymer ?
#
loop_
_entity_poly.entity_id
_entity_poly.type
_entity_poly.pdbx_seq_one_letter_code
_entity_poly.pdbx_strand_id
1 'polypeptide(L)'
;MTFNRYILFRMIVEFVGAIACAIQMFQHHTWPGIITMGVFALVWAIGEIWLSTVYNRAHPRRDELSDEHQATAIRFTFFVLVVALVVLGFAGMIVTLFRHAPFTVPAMALPTLGMLALAIADARYLWLEHEGGDTDED
;
A
#
# COMPACT_ATOMS: atom_id res chain seq x y z
N MET A 1 22.50 3.97 0.69
CA MET A 1 21.18 4.14 0.06
C MET A 1 20.54 5.35 0.70
N THR A 2 20.06 6.34 -0.06
CA THR A 2 19.37 7.49 0.53
C THR A 2 17.97 7.08 1.00
N PHE A 3 17.40 7.82 1.96
CA PHE A 3 16.06 7.55 2.47
C PHE A 3 15.00 7.59 1.36
N ASN A 4 15.08 8.56 0.45
CA ASN A 4 14.17 8.67 -0.70
C ASN A 4 14.25 7.47 -1.64
N ARG A 5 15.46 6.92 -1.90
CA ARG A 5 15.59 5.67 -2.65
C ARG A 5 14.94 4.50 -1.93
N TYR A 6 15.09 4.41 -0.61
CA TYR A 6 14.44 3.35 0.17
C TYR A 6 12.92 3.40 0.06
N ILE A 7 12.31 4.58 0.23
CA ILE A 7 10.86 4.75 0.11
C ILE A 7 10.37 4.43 -1.32
N LEU A 8 11.13 4.80 -2.35
CA LEU A 8 10.81 4.43 -3.74
C LEU A 8 10.79 2.90 -3.94
N PHE A 9 11.77 2.18 -3.43
CA PHE A 9 11.75 0.71 -3.57
C PHE A 9 10.64 0.08 -2.73
N ARG A 10 10.30 0.64 -1.57
CA ARG A 10 9.15 0.20 -0.77
C ARG A 10 7.85 0.37 -1.55
N MET A 11 7.64 1.54 -2.15
CA MET A 11 6.47 1.81 -3.01
C MET A 11 6.29 0.74 -4.10
N ILE A 12 7.38 0.34 -4.76
CA ILE A 12 7.35 -0.68 -5.83
C ILE A 12 6.98 -2.05 -5.25
N VAL A 13 7.58 -2.45 -4.13
CA VAL A 13 7.30 -3.73 -3.46
C VAL A 13 5.83 -3.78 -3.00
N GLU A 14 5.35 -2.73 -2.36
CA GLU A 14 3.96 -2.62 -1.89
C GLU A 14 2.96 -2.62 -3.06
N PHE A 15 3.29 -1.95 -4.17
CA PHE A 15 2.46 -1.94 -5.38
C PHE A 15 2.39 -3.32 -6.05
N VAL A 16 3.51 -4.04 -6.12
CA VAL A 16 3.53 -5.44 -6.61
C VAL A 16 2.67 -6.33 -5.72
N GLY A 17 2.75 -6.14 -4.39
CA GLY A 17 1.90 -6.84 -3.44
C GLY A 17 0.40 -6.52 -3.64
N ALA A 18 0.04 -5.26 -3.88
CA ALA A 18 -1.33 -4.85 -4.19
C ALA A 18 -1.86 -5.52 -5.47
N ILE A 19 -1.06 -5.57 -6.54
CA ILE A 19 -1.42 -6.27 -7.78
C ILE A 19 -1.63 -7.77 -7.53
N ALA A 20 -0.76 -8.40 -6.75
CA ALA A 20 -0.89 -9.81 -6.41
C ALA A 20 -2.22 -10.08 -5.66
N CYS A 21 -2.56 -9.24 -4.67
CA CYS A 21 -3.83 -9.34 -3.96
C CYS A 21 -5.04 -9.12 -4.90
N ALA A 22 -4.94 -8.16 -5.84
CA ALA A 22 -6.01 -7.87 -6.80
C ALA A 22 -6.24 -9.03 -7.78
N ILE A 23 -5.18 -9.63 -8.33
CA ILE A 23 -5.27 -10.80 -9.23
C ILE A 23 -5.98 -11.95 -8.53
N GLN A 24 -5.70 -12.13 -7.24
CA GLN A 24 -6.29 -13.20 -6.44
C GLN A 24 -7.78 -13.00 -6.15
N MET A 25 -8.28 -11.76 -6.21
CA MET A 25 -9.71 -11.45 -6.16
C MET A 25 -10.50 -12.12 -7.31
N PHE A 26 -9.82 -12.50 -8.40
CA PHE A 26 -10.44 -13.10 -9.57
C PHE A 26 -10.16 -14.61 -9.76
N GLN A 27 -9.19 -15.20 -9.04
CA GLN A 27 -8.74 -16.59 -9.25
C GLN A 27 -9.30 -17.63 -8.25
N HIS A 28 -10.50 -17.39 -7.70
CA HIS A 28 -11.08 -18.17 -6.61
C HIS A 28 -10.96 -19.72 -6.76
N HIS A 29 -10.33 -20.34 -5.75
CA HIS A 29 -10.35 -21.77 -5.40
C HIS A 29 -9.77 -22.78 -6.41
N THR A 30 -8.92 -22.33 -7.35
CA THR A 30 -8.20 -23.25 -8.24
C THR A 30 -6.80 -23.57 -7.68
N TRP A 31 -6.36 -24.82 -7.80
CA TRP A 31 -5.01 -25.24 -7.40
C TRP A 31 -3.88 -24.37 -8.00
N PRO A 32 -3.94 -23.98 -9.30
CA PRO A 32 -2.99 -23.02 -9.87
C PRO A 32 -3.03 -21.63 -9.22
N GLY A 33 -4.22 -21.15 -8.82
CA GLY A 33 -4.38 -19.86 -8.12
C GLY A 33 -3.71 -19.85 -6.74
N ILE A 34 -3.79 -20.97 -6.01
CA ILE A 34 -3.12 -21.12 -4.70
C ILE A 34 -1.60 -21.11 -4.85
N ILE A 35 -1.08 -21.84 -5.84
CA ILE A 35 0.37 -21.91 -6.08
C ILE A 35 0.92 -20.54 -6.50
N THR A 36 0.23 -19.87 -7.44
CA THR A 36 0.64 -18.55 -7.91
C THR A 36 0.58 -17.50 -6.79
N MET A 37 -0.48 -17.49 -5.96
CA MET A 37 -0.51 -16.69 -4.72
C MET A 37 0.72 -16.95 -3.87
N GLY A 38 0.99 -18.22 -3.54
CA GLY A 38 2.07 -18.57 -2.62
C GLY A 38 3.42 -18.03 -3.10
N VAL A 39 3.67 -18.11 -4.40
CA VAL A 39 4.88 -17.56 -5.01
C VAL A 39 4.92 -16.03 -4.91
N PHE A 40 3.84 -15.33 -5.26
CA PHE A 40 3.82 -13.86 -5.17
C PHE A 40 3.95 -13.36 -3.73
N ALA A 41 3.28 -14.01 -2.79
CA ALA A 41 3.39 -13.69 -1.36
C ALA A 41 4.81 -13.93 -0.83
N LEU A 42 5.47 -15.02 -1.24
CA LEU A 42 6.87 -15.28 -0.89
C LEU A 42 7.81 -14.23 -1.48
N VAL A 43 7.65 -13.88 -2.76
CA VAL A 43 8.46 -12.84 -3.41
C VAL A 43 8.28 -11.49 -2.70
N TRP A 44 7.05 -11.11 -2.38
CA TRP A 44 6.76 -9.89 -1.63
C TRP A 44 7.39 -9.91 -0.24
N ALA A 45 7.19 -10.99 0.53
CA ALA A 45 7.77 -11.13 1.87
C ALA A 45 9.31 -11.10 1.86
N ILE A 46 9.94 -11.76 0.88
CA ILE A 46 11.41 -11.69 0.70
C ILE A 46 11.83 -10.26 0.35
N GLY A 47 11.06 -9.58 -0.50
CA GLY A 47 11.27 -8.17 -0.85
C GLY A 47 11.27 -7.27 0.37
N GLU A 48 10.25 -7.38 1.23
CA GLU A 48 10.12 -6.62 2.48
C GLU A 48 11.26 -6.90 3.47
N ILE A 49 11.63 -8.18 3.65
CA ILE A 49 12.74 -8.57 4.54
C ILE A 49 14.05 -8.00 4.01
N TRP A 50 14.30 -8.10 2.71
CA TRP A 50 15.50 -7.55 2.09
C TRP A 50 15.54 -6.02 2.23
N LEU A 51 14.44 -5.33 1.97
CA LEU A 51 14.34 -3.87 2.10
C LEU A 51 14.66 -3.42 3.52
N SER A 52 14.03 -4.07 4.51
CA SER A 52 14.22 -3.80 5.93
C SER A 52 15.67 -4.04 6.36
N THR A 53 16.29 -5.11 5.85
CA THR A 53 17.70 -5.43 6.13
C THR A 53 18.64 -4.38 5.53
N VAL A 54 18.41 -3.96 4.28
CA VAL A 54 19.20 -2.93 3.61
C VAL A 54 19.06 -1.58 4.32
N TYR A 55 17.84 -1.21 4.72
CA TYR A 55 17.58 0.01 5.48
C TYR A 55 18.33 0.03 6.80
N ASN A 56 18.19 -1.04 7.58
CA ASN A 56 18.83 -1.14 8.89
C ASN A 56 20.36 -1.10 8.76
N ARG A 57 20.92 -1.74 7.72
CA ARG A 57 22.36 -1.72 7.46
C ARG A 57 22.89 -0.37 6.99
N ALA A 58 22.08 0.40 6.28
CA ALA A 58 22.49 1.68 5.71
C ALA A 58 22.41 2.84 6.71
N HIS A 59 21.68 2.69 7.83
CA HIS A 59 21.39 3.74 8.80
C HIS A 59 21.26 5.14 8.17
N PRO A 60 20.38 5.33 7.17
CA PRO A 60 20.24 6.63 6.53
C PRO A 60 19.78 7.64 7.58
N ARG A 61 20.50 8.77 7.68
CA ARG A 61 20.15 9.86 8.60
C ARG A 61 18.76 10.38 8.22
N ARG A 62 17.84 10.38 9.18
CA ARG A 62 16.56 11.07 9.06
C ARG A 62 16.71 12.50 9.54
N ASP A 63 16.28 13.41 8.72
CA ASP A 63 16.05 14.82 9.01
C ASP A 63 14.63 15.01 9.56
N GLU A 64 14.44 16.02 10.41
CA GLU A 64 13.14 16.29 11.06
C GLU A 64 12.04 16.60 10.02
N LEU A 65 12.40 17.22 8.90
CA LEU A 65 11.50 17.52 7.79
C LEU A 65 10.98 16.24 7.11
N SER A 66 11.86 15.27 6.85
CA SER A 66 11.48 13.96 6.32
C SER A 66 10.53 13.17 7.25
N ASP A 67 10.71 13.27 8.57
CA ASP A 67 9.79 12.64 9.54
C ASP A 67 8.40 13.33 9.54
N GLU A 68 8.34 14.65 9.38
CA GLU A 68 7.07 15.39 9.21
C GLU A 68 6.35 15.04 7.90
N HIS A 69 7.08 14.95 6.78
CA HIS A 69 6.55 14.51 5.49
C HIS A 69 5.99 13.08 5.58
N GLN A 70 6.72 12.18 6.24
CA GLN A 70 6.27 10.80 6.43
C GLN A 70 4.99 10.74 7.29
N ALA A 71 4.94 11.50 8.40
CA ALA A 71 3.77 11.55 9.26
C ALA A 71 2.54 12.12 8.52
N THR A 72 2.74 13.16 7.71
CA THR A 72 1.69 13.80 6.92
C THR A 72 1.16 12.85 5.84
N ALA A 73 2.04 12.17 5.11
CA ALA A 73 1.67 11.20 4.08
C ALA A 73 0.88 10.01 4.67
N ILE A 74 1.32 9.45 5.80
CA ILE A 74 0.62 8.33 6.45
C ILE A 74 -0.77 8.76 6.96
N ARG A 75 -0.89 9.93 7.60
CA ARG A 75 -2.18 10.45 8.08
C ARG A 75 -3.17 10.67 6.95
N PHE A 76 -2.70 11.29 5.85
CA PHE A 76 -3.52 11.52 4.67
C PHE A 76 -4.04 10.19 4.10
N THR A 77 -3.14 9.25 3.84
CA THR A 77 -3.51 7.98 3.23
C THR A 77 -4.39 7.14 4.15
N PHE A 78 -4.15 7.15 5.46
CA PHE A 78 -5.03 6.52 6.44
C PHE A 78 -6.45 7.10 6.38
N PHE A 79 -6.58 8.43 6.38
CA PHE A 79 -7.89 9.09 6.28
C PHE A 79 -8.60 8.72 4.96
N VAL A 80 -7.90 8.78 3.83
CA VAL A 80 -8.45 8.40 2.52
C VAL A 80 -8.88 6.93 2.49
N LEU A 81 -8.08 6.03 3.05
CA LEU A 81 -8.42 4.61 3.15
C LEU A 81 -9.70 4.41 4.00
N VAL A 82 -9.79 5.06 5.16
CA VAL A 82 -10.97 4.98 6.02
C VAL A 82 -12.21 5.50 5.29
N VAL A 83 -12.12 6.66 4.63
CA VAL A 83 -13.23 7.22 3.85
C VAL A 83 -13.64 6.26 2.73
N ALA A 84 -12.69 5.68 1.99
CA ALA A 84 -12.97 4.71 0.94
C ALA A 84 -13.69 3.45 1.48
N LEU A 85 -13.22 2.91 2.60
CA LEU A 85 -13.84 1.76 3.26
C LEU A 85 -15.27 2.08 3.75
N VAL A 86 -15.48 3.27 4.32
CA VAL A 86 -16.81 3.72 4.74
C VAL A 86 -17.75 3.84 3.55
N VAL A 87 -17.32 4.49 2.46
CA VAL A 87 -18.11 4.62 1.23
C VAL A 87 -18.44 3.25 0.63
N LEU A 88 -17.47 2.34 0.55
CA LEU A 88 -17.68 0.97 0.08
C LEU A 88 -18.68 0.20 0.97
N GLY A 89 -18.58 0.35 2.29
CA GLY A 89 -19.50 -0.25 3.25
C GLY A 89 -20.94 0.27 3.06
N PHE A 90 -21.12 1.58 2.95
CA PHE A 90 -22.43 2.19 2.70
C PHE A 90 -23.01 1.77 1.34
N ALA A 91 -22.21 1.77 0.29
CA ALA A 91 -22.63 1.31 -1.03
C ALA A 91 -23.05 -0.17 -1.00
N GLY A 92 -22.27 -1.03 -0.33
CA GLY A 92 -22.60 -2.44 -0.12
C GLY A 92 -23.93 -2.62 0.64
N MET A 93 -24.15 -1.83 1.71
CA MET A 93 -25.40 -1.84 2.47
C MET A 93 -26.61 -1.46 1.61
N ILE A 94 -26.48 -0.41 0.78
CA ILE A 94 -27.54 0.00 -0.15
C ILE A 94 -27.85 -1.14 -1.14
N VAL A 95 -26.81 -1.75 -1.74
CA VAL A 95 -26.96 -2.86 -2.68
C VAL A 95 -27.64 -4.07 -2.02
N THR A 96 -27.26 -4.40 -0.79
CA THR A 96 -27.89 -5.48 -0.01
C THR A 96 -29.36 -5.19 0.25
N LEU A 97 -29.72 -3.94 0.56
CA LEU A 97 -31.10 -3.54 0.80
C LEU A 97 -31.97 -3.72 -0.46
N PHE A 98 -31.44 -3.37 -1.64
CA PHE A 98 -32.16 -3.53 -2.91
C PHE A 98 -32.22 -4.98 -3.41
N ARG A 99 -31.15 -5.76 -3.22
CA ARG A 99 -31.09 -7.15 -3.72
C ARG A 99 -31.58 -8.20 -2.74
N HIS A 100 -31.89 -7.82 -1.49
CA HIS A 100 -32.24 -8.73 -0.39
C HIS A 100 -31.24 -9.89 -0.22
N ALA A 101 -29.98 -9.67 -0.62
CA ALA A 101 -28.92 -10.65 -0.57
C ALA A 101 -27.68 -10.02 0.10
N PRO A 102 -26.99 -10.75 0.99
CA PRO A 102 -25.83 -10.23 1.68
C PRO A 102 -24.71 -9.91 0.68
N PHE A 103 -24.18 -8.69 0.73
CA PHE A 103 -23.02 -8.29 -0.05
C PHE A 103 -21.78 -8.89 0.60
N THR A 104 -21.24 -9.96 0.00
CA THR A 104 -20.03 -10.62 0.47
C THR A 104 -18.81 -9.90 -0.09
N VAL A 105 -18.06 -9.20 0.77
CA VAL A 105 -16.76 -8.66 0.39
C VAL A 105 -15.77 -9.83 0.30
N PRO A 106 -15.08 -10.03 -0.83
CA PRO A 106 -14.09 -11.09 -0.94
C PRO A 106 -12.94 -10.82 0.02
N ALA A 107 -12.42 -11.87 0.68
CA ALA A 107 -11.41 -11.76 1.73
C ALA A 107 -10.14 -10.99 1.30
N MET A 108 -9.83 -10.99 0.00
CA MET A 108 -8.65 -10.29 -0.56
C MET A 108 -8.88 -8.80 -0.84
N ALA A 109 -10.12 -8.28 -0.74
CA ALA A 109 -10.40 -6.86 -0.94
C ALA A 109 -9.68 -5.98 0.09
N LEU A 110 -9.74 -6.37 1.38
CA LEU A 110 -9.12 -5.62 2.47
C LEU A 110 -7.58 -5.59 2.36
N PRO A 111 -6.88 -6.73 2.16
CA PRO A 111 -5.46 -6.73 1.86
C PRO A 111 -5.10 -5.86 0.66
N THR A 112 -5.83 -5.97 -0.45
CA THR A 112 -5.56 -5.17 -1.66
C THR A 112 -5.62 -3.67 -1.37
N LEU A 113 -6.65 -3.23 -0.65
CA LEU A 113 -6.82 -1.83 -0.27
C LEU A 113 -5.73 -1.35 0.70
N GLY A 114 -5.33 -2.18 1.66
CA GLY A 114 -4.25 -1.86 2.60
C GLY A 114 -2.91 -1.69 1.89
N MET A 115 -2.57 -2.62 1.00
CA MET A 115 -1.33 -2.59 0.21
C MET A 115 -1.30 -1.37 -0.73
N LEU A 116 -2.43 -1.07 -1.38
CA LEU A 116 -2.56 0.11 -2.22
C LEU A 116 -2.41 1.39 -1.40
N ALA A 117 -2.96 1.44 -0.19
CA ALA A 117 -2.79 2.57 0.70
C ALA A 117 -1.31 2.76 1.10
N LEU A 118 -0.57 1.69 1.40
CA LEU A 118 0.86 1.80 1.67
C LEU A 118 1.62 2.38 0.47
N ALA A 119 1.35 1.88 -0.74
CA ALA A 119 1.96 2.41 -1.95
C ALA A 119 1.61 3.90 -2.20
N ILE A 120 0.37 4.31 -1.94
CA ILE A 120 -0.06 5.72 -2.06
C ILE A 120 0.63 6.60 -1.02
N ALA A 121 0.79 6.12 0.23
CA ALA A 121 1.52 6.85 1.27
C ALA A 121 2.98 7.08 0.85
N ASP A 122 3.63 6.07 0.26
CA ASP A 122 5.00 6.20 -0.23
C ASP A 122 5.11 7.16 -1.41
N ALA A 123 4.17 7.09 -2.36
CA ALA A 123 4.10 8.03 -3.48
C ALA A 123 3.88 9.48 -2.99
N ARG A 124 3.02 9.67 -1.98
CA ARG A 124 2.75 10.98 -1.40
C ARG A 124 3.96 11.54 -0.65
N TYR A 125 4.70 10.70 0.07
CA TYR A 125 5.96 11.09 0.68
C TYR A 125 6.95 11.61 -0.38
N LEU A 126 7.16 10.86 -1.47
CA LEU A 126 8.08 11.26 -2.54
C LEU A 126 7.65 12.55 -3.24
N TRP A 127 6.34 12.79 -3.35
CA TRP A 127 5.80 14.03 -3.89
C TRP A 127 6.10 15.23 -2.99
N LEU A 128 5.84 15.12 -1.68
CA LEU A 128 6.10 16.20 -0.71
C LEU A 128 7.59 16.54 -0.62
N GLU A 129 8.44 15.52 -0.68
CA GLU A 129 9.89 15.68 -0.70
C GLU A 129 10.36 16.41 -1.97
N HIS A 130 9.71 16.18 -3.12
CA HIS A 130 10.02 16.88 -4.36
C HIS A 130 9.61 18.36 -4.30
N GLU A 131 8.43 18.67 -3.72
CA GLU A 131 7.96 20.05 -3.52
C GLU A 131 8.80 20.83 -2.49
N GLY A 132 9.27 20.16 -1.43
CA GLY A 132 10.16 20.76 -0.43
C GLY A 132 11.56 21.08 -0.97
N GLY A 133 12.06 20.28 -1.93
CA GLY A 133 13.36 20.53 -2.57
C GLY A 133 13.36 21.73 -3.54
N ASP A 134 12.25 21.99 -4.22
CA ASP A 134 12.10 23.12 -5.16
C ASP A 134 11.93 24.47 -4.45
N THR A 135 11.59 24.47 -3.15
CA THR A 135 11.34 25.71 -2.37
C THR A 135 12.56 26.26 -1.64
N ASP A 136 13.66 25.51 -1.57
CA ASP A 136 14.94 25.94 -0.97
C ASP A 136 15.94 26.50 -2.01
N GLU A 137 15.60 26.50 -3.30
CA GLU A 137 16.40 27.11 -4.39
C GLU A 137 15.76 28.42 -4.90
N ASP A 138 15.64 29.46 -4.07
CA ASP A 138 15.43 30.86 -4.52
C ASP A 138 15.96 31.90 -3.50
#